data_AF-A0A366CTP6-F1
#
_entry.id   AF-A0A366CTP6-F1
#
_cell.length_a   1.000
_cell.length_b   1.000
_cell.length_c   1.000
_cell.angle_alpha   90.00
_cell.angle_beta   90.00
_cell.angle_gamma   90.00
#
_symmetry.space_group_name_H-M   'P 1'
#
loop_
_entity.id
_entity.type
_entity.pdbx_description
1 polymer ?
#
loop_
_entity_poly.entity_id
_entity_poly.type
_entity_poly.pdbx_seq_one_letter_code
_entity_poly.pdbx_strand_id
1 'polypeptide(L)'
;MKKLSTLLGASLLSFSCLVAAPIQAEETQVPSTINWTIPFGVGGGTDVWARFIAPHLTKNLEGNPTVVIKNQPGGGSITGTNLFYKRAKDNGQDILGTSASTLFPFMLGDKRVRYNFDKWLPLMASPTGGVVYVQPNLGVKSAADINKLDGVTLPFGSQGPTRLELPVLIAFEMLGLDVKPVFGMKSRGAGRLAFERGEAKIDFQTSSAYLNSVVDLVNNDKAVPLFSLGVLNKEGKVVRDPAFPDLPTFQEVYFEKYGKQPSGEAYEAYSKFLAAGFAFQKVIFIPADTPSDVIAAYRKGINAMLKDPTFIKESAVQVGPYVNVEGIDAAQHLSNALNISPDLYKWVAQWLKTKFDYTL
;
A
#
# COMPACT_ATOMS: atom_id res chain seq x y z
N MET A 1 31.71 -100.76 15.69
CA MET A 1 31.84 -100.30 17.09
C MET A 1 31.98 -98.78 17.10
N LYS A 2 31.08 -98.06 17.81
CA LYS A 2 31.29 -96.76 18.54
C LYS A 2 32.06 -95.64 17.79
N LYS A 3 31.57 -94.41 17.56
CA LYS A 3 30.66 -93.54 18.32
C LYS A 3 30.28 -92.30 17.48
N LEU A 4 29.10 -91.75 17.78
CA LEU A 4 28.64 -90.37 17.58
C LEU A 4 29.67 -89.33 18.06
N SER A 5 29.79 -88.22 17.33
CA SER A 5 29.85 -86.88 17.94
C SER A 5 29.55 -85.77 16.93
N THR A 6 28.46 -85.07 17.24
CA THR A 6 27.89 -83.83 16.75
C THR A 6 28.88 -82.65 16.84
N LEU A 7 28.86 -81.74 15.86
CA LEU A 7 29.27 -80.35 16.03
C LEU A 7 28.50 -79.45 15.06
N LEU A 8 27.56 -78.69 15.62
CA LEU A 8 26.84 -77.58 14.99
C LEU A 8 27.83 -76.47 14.60
N GLY A 9 27.89 -76.11 13.32
CA GLY A 9 28.52 -74.88 12.85
C GLY A 9 27.47 -73.78 12.73
N ALA A 10 27.55 -72.77 13.60
CA ALA A 10 26.63 -71.64 13.66
C ALA A 10 26.84 -70.69 12.46
N SER A 11 25.79 -70.48 11.65
CA SER A 11 25.73 -69.39 10.67
C SER A 11 25.55 -68.05 11.38
N LEU A 12 26.58 -67.21 11.38
CA LEU A 12 26.48 -65.79 11.72
C LEU A 12 25.81 -65.03 10.55
N LEU A 13 24.51 -64.77 10.69
CA LEU A 13 23.78 -63.77 9.92
C LEU A 13 24.20 -62.38 10.43
N SER A 14 25.08 -61.71 9.67
CA SER A 14 25.43 -60.31 9.91
C SER A 14 24.25 -59.41 9.55
N PHE A 15 23.47 -59.03 10.57
CA PHE A 15 22.39 -58.04 10.45
C PHE A 15 23.03 -56.65 10.37
N SER A 16 23.25 -56.13 9.16
CA SER A 16 23.68 -54.75 8.95
C SER A 16 22.53 -53.81 9.34
N CYS A 17 22.57 -53.28 10.57
CA CYS A 17 21.75 -52.14 10.96
C CYS A 17 22.15 -50.94 10.08
N LEU A 18 21.35 -50.64 9.05
CA LEU A 18 21.30 -49.30 8.49
C LEU A 18 20.82 -48.37 9.60
N VAL A 19 21.75 -47.65 10.21
CA VAL A 19 21.45 -46.49 11.04
C VAL A 19 20.87 -45.45 10.08
N ALA A 20 19.54 -45.37 10.00
CA ALA A 20 18.86 -44.24 9.39
C ALA A 20 19.19 -43.02 10.26
N ALA A 21 20.17 -42.22 9.83
CA ALA A 21 20.37 -40.91 10.40
C ALA A 21 19.05 -40.14 10.23
N PRO A 22 18.51 -39.52 11.30
CA PRO A 22 17.37 -38.63 11.12
C PRO A 22 17.82 -37.55 10.13
N ILE A 23 17.15 -37.47 8.99
CA ILE A 23 17.22 -36.30 8.12
C ILE A 23 16.60 -35.19 8.97
N GLN A 24 17.45 -34.44 9.66
CA GLN A 24 17.06 -33.21 10.28
C GLN A 24 16.70 -32.31 9.10
N ALA A 25 15.41 -32.09 8.90
CA ALA A 25 14.96 -31.07 7.97
C ALA A 25 15.69 -29.79 8.39
N GLU A 26 16.52 -29.24 7.51
CA GLU A 26 16.97 -27.86 7.65
C GLU A 26 15.68 -27.05 7.77
N GLU A 27 15.39 -26.54 8.97
CA GLU A 27 14.32 -25.56 9.12
C GLU A 27 14.66 -24.44 8.14
N THR A 28 13.86 -24.24 7.10
CA THR A 28 14.16 -23.21 6.11
C THR A 28 13.99 -21.86 6.82
N GLN A 29 15.10 -21.30 7.27
CA GLN A 29 15.11 -20.04 8.00
C GLN A 29 14.89 -18.88 7.03
N VAL A 30 14.30 -17.79 7.54
CA VAL A 30 14.21 -16.54 6.80
C VAL A 30 15.62 -16.12 6.35
N PRO A 31 15.84 -15.79 5.06
CA PRO A 31 17.16 -15.41 4.59
C PRO A 31 17.74 -14.24 5.38
N SER A 32 19.04 -14.31 5.69
CA SER A 32 19.75 -13.29 6.48
C SER A 32 19.73 -11.89 5.89
N THR A 33 19.40 -11.77 4.60
CA THR A 33 19.15 -10.51 3.91
C THR A 33 17.84 -10.59 3.15
N ILE A 34 16.98 -9.59 3.35
CA ILE A 34 15.70 -9.44 2.65
C ILE A 34 15.80 -8.27 1.69
N ASN A 35 15.55 -8.50 0.41
CA ASN A 35 15.45 -7.44 -0.59
C ASN A 35 13.99 -6.95 -0.66
N TRP A 36 13.75 -5.74 -0.16
CA TRP A 36 12.43 -5.15 -0.20
C TRP A 36 12.30 -4.19 -1.39
N THR A 37 11.67 -4.65 -2.47
CA THR A 37 11.41 -3.82 -3.65
C THR A 37 10.27 -2.85 -3.38
N ILE A 38 10.53 -1.55 -3.61
CA ILE A 38 9.54 -0.48 -3.50
C ILE A 38 9.41 0.19 -4.87
N PRO A 39 8.31 0.02 -5.63
CA PRO A 39 8.22 0.51 -7.01
C PRO A 39 7.88 2.02 -7.09
N PHE A 40 8.41 2.81 -6.15
CA PHE A 40 8.16 4.24 -6.00
C PHE A 40 9.46 4.98 -5.69
N GLY A 41 9.49 6.28 -5.98
CA GLY A 41 10.63 7.14 -5.70
C GLY A 41 10.85 7.34 -4.20
N VAL A 42 12.10 7.64 -3.84
CA VAL A 42 12.53 7.98 -2.47
C VAL A 42 11.72 9.17 -1.92
N GLY A 43 11.42 9.15 -0.62
CA GLY A 43 10.68 10.22 0.07
C GLY A 43 9.18 10.26 -0.22
N GLY A 44 8.66 9.40 -1.10
CA GLY A 44 7.22 9.19 -1.25
C GLY A 44 6.63 8.36 -0.11
N GLY A 45 5.31 8.43 0.09
CA GLY A 45 4.65 7.76 1.23
C GLY A 45 4.90 6.25 1.36
N THR A 46 5.15 5.51 0.26
CA THR A 46 5.53 4.08 0.32
C THR A 46 6.96 3.88 0.79
N ASP A 47 7.89 4.73 0.37
CA ASP A 47 9.29 4.68 0.82
C ASP A 47 9.40 5.04 2.31
N VAL A 48 8.73 6.11 2.74
CA VAL A 48 8.67 6.51 4.15
C VAL A 48 8.07 5.39 5.01
N TRP A 49 6.95 4.80 4.57
CA TRP A 49 6.36 3.64 5.25
C TRP A 49 7.32 2.45 5.32
N ALA A 50 7.94 2.06 4.21
CA ALA A 50 8.84 0.91 4.20
C ALA A 50 10.06 1.12 5.12
N ARG A 51 10.62 2.33 5.14
CA ARG A 51 11.74 2.69 6.02
C ARG A 51 11.34 2.68 7.49
N PHE A 52 10.10 3.06 7.81
CA PHE A 52 9.56 2.91 9.15
C PHE A 52 9.39 1.44 9.55
N ILE A 53 8.79 0.60 8.69
CA ILE A 53 8.54 -0.81 8.98
C ILE A 53 9.83 -1.63 9.06
N ALA A 54 10.84 -1.35 8.24
CA ALA A 54 12.01 -2.22 8.06
C ALA A 54 12.77 -2.56 9.36
N PRO A 55 13.11 -1.60 10.25
CA PRO A 55 13.75 -1.92 11.54
C PRO A 55 12.89 -2.82 12.44
N HIS A 56 11.58 -2.61 12.46
CA HIS A 56 10.66 -3.45 13.24
C HIS A 56 10.52 -4.84 12.65
N LEU A 57 10.53 -4.95 11.33
CA LEU A 57 10.52 -6.23 10.63
C LEU A 57 11.80 -7.01 10.94
N THR A 58 12.98 -6.37 10.88
CA THR A 58 14.26 -6.97 11.29
C THR A 58 14.21 -7.46 12.74
N LYS A 59 13.73 -6.64 13.68
CA LYS A 59 13.65 -7.00 15.11
C LYS A 59 12.76 -8.22 15.40
N ASN A 60 11.69 -8.41 14.62
CA ASN A 60 10.67 -9.42 14.90
C ASN A 60 10.76 -10.67 14.01
N LEU A 61 11.53 -10.64 12.93
CA LEU A 61 11.80 -11.82 12.13
C LEU A 61 12.92 -12.65 12.76
N GLU A 62 12.78 -13.97 12.66
CA GLU A 62 13.80 -14.92 13.10
C GLU A 62 15.13 -14.69 12.38
N GLY A 63 16.23 -14.77 13.12
CA GLY A 63 17.57 -14.49 12.58
C GLY A 63 17.92 -13.01 12.42
N ASN A 64 17.01 -12.08 12.75
CA ASN A 64 17.19 -10.63 12.64
C ASN A 64 17.76 -10.20 11.27
N PRO A 65 17.08 -10.52 10.16
CA PRO A 65 17.62 -10.32 8.82
C PRO A 65 17.81 -8.84 8.50
N THR A 66 18.82 -8.54 7.68
CA THR A 66 19.03 -7.19 7.15
C THR A 66 18.00 -6.90 6.06
N VAL A 67 17.15 -5.90 6.26
CA VAL A 67 16.14 -5.49 5.27
C VAL A 67 16.70 -4.37 4.38
N VAL A 68 16.91 -4.67 3.10
CA VAL A 68 17.45 -3.75 2.10
C VAL A 68 16.33 -3.21 1.21
N ILE A 69 15.97 -1.93 1.40
CA ILE A 69 14.96 -1.25 0.57
C ILE A 69 15.55 -0.87 -0.79
N LYS A 70 14.92 -1.34 -1.86
CA LYS A 70 15.31 -1.07 -3.26
C LYS A 70 14.20 -0.31 -3.98
N ASN A 71 14.36 1.01 -4.10
CA ASN A 71 13.43 1.85 -4.86
C ASN A 71 13.58 1.59 -6.38
N GLN A 72 12.48 1.24 -7.04
CA GLN A 72 12.39 0.94 -8.48
C GLN A 72 11.24 1.75 -9.12
N PRO A 73 11.32 3.09 -9.15
CA PRO A 73 10.25 3.93 -9.72
C PRO A 73 10.13 3.75 -11.23
N GLY A 74 8.95 4.08 -11.77
CA GLY A 74 8.70 4.12 -13.21
C GLY A 74 7.31 3.62 -13.57
N GLY A 75 6.69 4.23 -14.59
CA GLY A 75 5.34 3.86 -15.05
C GLY A 75 4.31 3.84 -13.91
N GLY A 76 4.45 4.76 -12.94
CA GLY A 76 3.68 4.86 -11.69
C GLY A 76 3.58 3.58 -10.87
N SER A 77 4.67 2.82 -10.81
CA SER A 77 4.90 1.52 -10.16
C SER A 77 4.88 0.31 -11.10
N ILE A 78 4.30 0.42 -12.29
CA ILE A 78 4.21 -0.72 -13.21
C ILE A 78 5.60 -1.28 -13.56
N THR A 79 6.60 -0.42 -13.77
CA THR A 79 7.95 -0.85 -14.15
C THR A 79 8.59 -1.68 -13.05
N GLY A 80 8.69 -1.15 -11.83
CA GLY A 80 9.29 -1.85 -10.69
C GLY A 80 8.55 -3.13 -10.33
N THR A 81 7.22 -3.10 -10.39
CA THR A 81 6.37 -4.26 -10.10
C THR A 81 6.49 -5.35 -11.17
N ASN A 82 6.53 -5.00 -12.47
CA ASN A 82 6.80 -5.96 -13.54
C ASN A 82 8.20 -6.59 -13.41
N LEU A 83 9.20 -5.80 -12.99
CA LEU A 83 10.55 -6.30 -12.75
C LEU A 83 10.59 -7.27 -11.58
N PHE A 84 9.90 -6.96 -10.48
CA PHE A 84 9.75 -7.87 -9.35
C PHE A 84 9.08 -9.18 -9.78
N TYR A 85 7.94 -9.09 -10.48
CA TYR A 85 7.21 -10.25 -11.00
C TYR A 85 8.09 -11.20 -11.84
N LYS A 86 9.02 -10.63 -12.61
CA LYS A 86 9.93 -11.40 -13.47
C LYS A 86 11.14 -11.97 -12.73
N ARG A 87 11.60 -11.34 -11.65
CA ARG A 87 12.95 -11.58 -11.07
C ARG A 87 12.95 -12.06 -9.62
N ALA A 88 11.86 -11.90 -8.89
CA ALA A 88 11.79 -12.29 -7.50
C ALA A 88 12.04 -13.79 -7.36
N LYS A 89 12.88 -14.15 -6.39
CA LYS A 89 13.11 -15.53 -5.99
C LYS A 89 12.06 -15.96 -4.98
N ASP A 90 11.68 -17.23 -5.07
CA ASP A 90 10.77 -17.92 -4.16
C ASP A 90 11.47 -18.40 -2.87
N ASN A 91 12.78 -18.26 -2.72
CA ASN A 91 13.47 -18.67 -1.48
C ASN A 91 13.21 -17.77 -0.26
N GLY A 92 12.23 -16.85 -0.32
CA GLY A 92 11.88 -15.89 0.73
C GLY A 92 12.82 -14.70 0.88
N GLN A 93 13.77 -14.52 -0.04
CA GLN A 93 14.70 -13.38 -0.01
C GLN A 93 14.07 -12.09 -0.54
N ASP A 94 13.13 -12.19 -1.48
CA ASP A 94 12.59 -11.04 -2.19
C ASP A 94 11.13 -10.76 -1.78
N ILE A 95 10.87 -9.56 -1.28
CA ILE A 95 9.52 -9.07 -0.96
C ILE A 95 9.22 -7.77 -1.73
N LEU A 96 7.94 -7.50 -1.93
CA LEU A 96 7.45 -6.33 -2.65
C LEU A 96 6.56 -5.49 -1.73
N GLY A 97 6.87 -4.19 -1.58
CA GLY A 97 6.01 -3.22 -0.90
C GLY A 97 5.26 -2.38 -1.93
N THR A 98 3.98 -2.65 -2.14
CA THR A 98 3.18 -1.96 -3.14
C THR A 98 2.40 -0.78 -2.55
N SER A 99 1.64 -0.11 -3.42
CA SER A 99 0.47 0.62 -2.94
C SER A 99 -0.74 0.48 -3.86
N ALA A 100 -1.84 1.16 -3.54
CA ALA A 100 -2.96 1.37 -4.45
C ALA A 100 -2.55 1.82 -5.87
N SER A 101 -1.48 2.62 -6.01
CA SER A 101 -0.96 3.03 -7.33
C SER A 101 -0.41 1.86 -8.16
N THR A 102 -0.21 0.70 -7.53
CA THR A 102 0.05 -0.60 -8.14
C THR A 102 -1.23 -1.40 -8.34
N LEU A 103 -2.21 -1.30 -7.43
CA LEU A 103 -3.48 -2.01 -7.56
C LEU A 103 -4.35 -1.46 -8.71
N PHE A 104 -4.49 -0.13 -8.81
CA PHE A 104 -5.43 0.49 -9.75
C PHE A 104 -5.13 0.20 -11.23
N PRO A 105 -3.87 0.26 -11.72
CA PRO A 105 -3.59 -0.10 -13.10
C PRO A 105 -3.95 -1.55 -13.43
N PHE A 106 -3.81 -2.47 -12.48
CA PHE A 106 -4.25 -3.85 -12.64
C PHE A 106 -5.78 -3.93 -12.71
N MET A 107 -6.49 -3.29 -11.77
CA MET A 107 -7.96 -3.22 -11.77
C MET A 107 -8.52 -2.62 -13.07
N LEU A 108 -7.82 -1.63 -13.62
CA LEU A 108 -8.20 -0.90 -14.82
C LEU A 108 -7.68 -1.52 -16.12
N GLY A 109 -7.03 -2.69 -16.06
CA GLY A 109 -6.59 -3.43 -17.25
C GLY A 109 -5.51 -2.71 -18.07
N ASP A 110 -4.67 -1.88 -17.43
CA ASP A 110 -3.60 -1.14 -18.10
C ASP A 110 -2.69 -2.10 -18.87
N LYS A 111 -2.60 -1.92 -20.19
CA LYS A 111 -1.90 -2.84 -21.10
C LYS A 111 -0.41 -3.01 -20.80
N ARG A 112 0.19 -2.17 -19.97
CA ARG A 112 1.60 -2.27 -19.53
C ARG A 112 1.77 -3.21 -18.35
N VAL A 113 0.70 -3.54 -17.63
CA VAL A 113 0.72 -4.48 -16.51
C VAL A 113 1.03 -5.88 -17.04
N ARG A 114 2.07 -6.50 -16.46
CA ARG A 114 2.50 -7.87 -16.73
C ARG A 114 2.52 -8.73 -15.46
N TYR A 115 2.43 -8.10 -14.29
CA TYR A 115 2.33 -8.80 -13.02
C TYR A 115 0.93 -9.37 -12.80
N ASN A 116 0.87 -10.45 -12.03
CA ASN A 116 -0.38 -11.03 -11.53
C ASN A 116 -0.27 -11.19 -10.01
N PHE A 117 -1.24 -10.62 -9.27
CA PHE A 117 -1.32 -10.74 -7.82
C PHE A 117 -1.55 -12.19 -7.34
N ASP A 118 -2.12 -13.07 -8.17
CA ASP A 118 -2.29 -14.50 -7.83
C ASP A 118 -0.97 -15.25 -7.63
N LYS A 119 0.14 -14.69 -8.12
CA LYS A 119 1.49 -15.25 -7.93
C LYS A 119 2.13 -14.82 -6.62
N TRP A 120 1.46 -14.00 -5.82
CA TRP A 120 1.97 -13.47 -4.58
C TRP A 120 1.00 -13.67 -3.42
N LEU A 121 1.56 -13.77 -2.22
CA LEU A 121 0.80 -13.80 -0.98
C LEU A 121 0.98 -12.48 -0.24
N PRO A 122 -0.10 -11.78 0.15
CA PRO A 122 0.02 -10.63 1.03
C PRO A 122 0.37 -11.12 2.44
N LEU A 123 1.44 -10.56 3.00
CA LEU A 123 1.86 -10.80 4.37
C LEU A 123 1.18 -9.82 5.35
N MET A 124 1.06 -8.56 4.94
CA MET A 124 0.33 -7.51 5.66
C MET A 124 -0.20 -6.45 4.71
N ALA A 125 -1.28 -5.80 5.11
CA ALA A 125 -1.82 -4.61 4.49
C ALA A 125 -2.00 -3.50 5.54
N SER A 126 -1.45 -2.32 5.28
CA SER A 126 -1.65 -1.12 6.09
C SER A 126 -2.65 -0.20 5.40
N PRO A 127 -3.73 0.19 6.11
CA PRO A 127 -4.53 1.33 5.72
C PRO A 127 -3.71 2.62 5.80
N THR A 128 -4.18 3.65 5.10
CA THR A 128 -3.72 5.02 5.28
C THR A 128 -4.89 5.94 4.98
N GLY A 129 -4.87 7.16 5.52
CA GLY A 129 -5.71 8.23 5.03
C GLY A 129 -4.91 9.21 4.18
N GLY A 130 -5.31 10.47 4.25
CA GLY A 130 -4.54 11.56 3.67
C GLY A 130 -5.33 12.84 3.67
N VAL A 131 -4.63 13.93 3.41
CA VAL A 131 -5.18 15.28 3.51
C VAL A 131 -4.97 16.03 2.22
N VAL A 132 -6.04 16.67 1.76
CA VAL A 132 -6.01 17.67 0.71
C VAL A 132 -5.75 19.03 1.35
N TYR A 133 -4.85 19.80 0.75
CA TYR A 133 -4.51 21.15 1.22
C TYR A 133 -4.21 22.07 0.03
N VAL A 134 -4.31 23.37 0.28
CA VAL A 134 -4.15 24.42 -0.74
C VAL A 134 -3.15 25.49 -0.30
N GLN A 135 -2.72 26.31 -1.25
CA GLN A 135 -1.88 27.47 -0.97
C GLN A 135 -2.63 28.51 -0.12
N PRO A 136 -1.97 29.12 0.88
CA PRO A 136 -2.58 30.12 1.75
C PRO A 136 -2.97 31.41 1.01
N ASN A 137 -2.30 31.73 -0.11
CA ASN A 137 -2.58 32.93 -0.89
C ASN A 137 -3.91 32.89 -1.66
N LEU A 138 -4.69 31.81 -1.54
CA LEU A 138 -6.03 31.68 -2.11
C LEU A 138 -7.13 32.29 -1.23
N GLY A 139 -6.81 32.84 -0.06
CA GLY A 139 -7.79 33.46 0.84
C GLY A 139 -8.71 32.48 1.58
N VAL A 140 -8.37 31.19 1.51
CA VAL A 140 -9.00 30.09 2.24
C VAL A 140 -8.31 29.90 3.58
N LYS A 141 -9.08 29.75 4.66
CA LYS A 141 -8.54 29.46 6.01
C LYS A 141 -8.85 28.04 6.51
N SER A 142 -9.88 27.41 5.95
CA SER A 142 -10.30 26.05 6.29
C SER A 142 -11.24 25.49 5.22
N ALA A 143 -11.72 24.26 5.42
CA ALA A 143 -12.73 23.66 4.55
C ALA A 143 -14.02 24.49 4.40
N ALA A 144 -14.41 25.25 5.44
CA ALA A 144 -15.61 26.09 5.41
C ALA A 144 -15.54 27.19 4.34
N ASP A 145 -14.32 27.54 3.92
CA ASP A 145 -14.05 28.53 2.87
C ASP A 145 -14.02 27.92 1.46
N ILE A 146 -14.44 26.65 1.27
CA ILE A 146 -14.30 25.93 -0.02
C ILE A 146 -14.93 26.69 -1.21
N ASN A 147 -15.99 27.47 -0.99
CA ASN A 147 -16.65 28.27 -2.03
C ASN A 147 -15.76 29.42 -2.55
N LYS A 148 -14.76 29.86 -1.80
CA LYS A 148 -13.78 30.85 -2.28
C LYS A 148 -12.89 30.29 -3.40
N LEU A 149 -12.88 28.98 -3.60
CA LEU A 149 -12.16 28.32 -4.69
C LEU A 149 -12.99 28.22 -5.98
N ASP A 150 -14.26 28.66 -5.98
CA ASP A 150 -15.11 28.62 -7.17
C ASP A 150 -14.52 29.50 -8.27
N GLY A 151 -14.33 28.91 -9.46
CA GLY A 151 -13.70 29.59 -10.61
C GLY A 151 -12.20 29.81 -10.48
N VAL A 152 -11.55 29.39 -9.39
CA VAL A 152 -10.09 29.47 -9.23
C VAL A 152 -9.46 28.26 -9.90
N THR A 153 -8.58 28.50 -10.88
CA THR A 153 -7.77 27.45 -11.47
C THR A 153 -6.71 26.95 -10.48
N LEU A 154 -6.70 25.64 -10.23
CA LEU A 154 -5.83 24.97 -9.26
C LEU A 154 -4.90 23.96 -9.97
N PRO A 155 -3.68 24.36 -10.34
CA PRO A 155 -2.67 23.42 -10.81
C PRO A 155 -2.35 22.38 -9.73
N PHE A 156 -2.26 21.11 -10.13
CA PHE A 156 -2.03 19.97 -9.25
C PHE A 156 -0.97 19.03 -9.83
N GLY A 157 0.13 18.81 -9.11
CA GLY A 157 1.16 17.86 -9.53
C GLY A 157 0.73 16.41 -9.28
N SER A 158 0.53 15.62 -10.34
CA SER A 158 0.03 14.24 -10.23
C SER A 158 0.95 13.22 -10.90
N GLN A 159 1.05 12.01 -10.33
CA GLN A 159 1.78 10.91 -10.95
C GLN A 159 1.08 10.38 -12.22
N GLY A 160 -0.24 10.55 -12.32
CA GLY A 160 -1.02 10.09 -13.47
C GLY A 160 -2.50 9.91 -13.13
N PRO A 161 -3.37 9.79 -14.15
CA PRO A 161 -4.81 9.78 -13.96
C PRO A 161 -5.34 8.45 -13.38
N THR A 162 -4.57 7.36 -13.44
CA THR A 162 -4.92 6.03 -12.92
C THR A 162 -4.12 5.64 -11.68
N ARG A 163 -3.66 6.62 -10.90
CA ARG A 163 -2.86 6.42 -9.68
C ARG A 163 -3.70 6.65 -8.43
N LEU A 164 -3.09 6.59 -7.24
CA LEU A 164 -3.76 6.85 -5.96
C LEU A 164 -4.53 8.20 -5.92
N GLU A 165 -4.17 9.15 -6.79
CA GLU A 165 -4.84 10.42 -7.03
C GLU A 165 -6.23 10.27 -7.68
N LEU A 166 -6.58 9.14 -8.31
CA LEU A 166 -7.84 8.92 -9.04
C LEU A 166 -9.09 9.27 -8.20
N PRO A 167 -9.33 8.70 -7.01
CA PRO A 167 -10.48 9.09 -6.19
C PRO A 167 -10.40 10.56 -5.75
N VAL A 168 -9.20 11.12 -5.57
CA VAL A 168 -9.04 12.53 -5.18
C VAL A 168 -9.44 13.48 -6.32
N LEU A 169 -9.09 13.15 -7.56
CA LEU A 169 -9.51 13.88 -8.75
C LEU A 169 -11.03 13.83 -8.93
N ILE A 170 -11.65 12.68 -8.66
CA ILE A 170 -13.12 12.55 -8.66
C ILE A 170 -13.74 13.43 -7.56
N ALA A 171 -13.16 13.43 -6.34
CA ALA A 171 -13.62 14.29 -5.25
C ALA A 171 -13.52 15.78 -5.59
N PHE A 172 -12.43 16.20 -6.24
CA PHE A 172 -12.28 17.58 -6.72
C PHE A 172 -13.36 17.98 -7.73
N GLU A 173 -13.66 17.10 -8.68
CA GLU A 173 -14.74 17.33 -9.64
C GLU A 173 -16.10 17.42 -8.94
N MET A 174 -16.38 16.52 -8.00
CA MET A 174 -17.63 16.52 -7.25
C MET A 174 -17.80 17.80 -6.40
N LEU A 175 -16.70 18.38 -5.91
CA LEU A 175 -16.69 19.68 -5.22
C LEU A 175 -16.75 20.89 -6.18
N GLY A 176 -16.73 20.66 -7.50
CA GLY A 176 -16.73 21.72 -8.51
C GLY A 176 -15.42 22.51 -8.59
N LEU A 177 -14.31 21.95 -8.11
CA LEU A 177 -13.00 22.62 -8.14
C LEU A 177 -12.40 22.58 -9.56
N ASP A 178 -11.91 23.72 -10.07
CA ASP A 178 -11.22 23.78 -11.37
C ASP A 178 -9.77 23.30 -11.26
N VAL A 179 -9.58 22.01 -11.04
CA VAL A 179 -8.25 21.39 -10.90
C VAL A 179 -7.66 21.07 -12.27
N LYS A 180 -6.43 21.53 -12.50
CA LYS A 180 -5.63 21.24 -13.70
C LYS A 180 -4.47 20.31 -13.33
N PRO A 181 -4.65 18.99 -13.45
CA PRO A 181 -3.57 18.07 -13.14
C PRO A 181 -2.46 18.14 -14.18
N VAL A 182 -1.23 18.30 -13.70
CA VAL A 182 0.01 18.11 -14.48
C VAL A 182 0.51 16.70 -14.20
N PHE A 183 0.29 15.79 -15.15
CA PHE A 183 0.66 14.39 -15.03
C PHE A 183 2.16 14.16 -15.31
N GLY A 184 2.68 13.05 -14.78
CA GLY A 184 4.05 12.60 -15.02
C GLY A 184 5.01 12.85 -13.87
N MET A 185 4.53 13.31 -12.71
CA MET A 185 5.34 13.41 -11.51
C MET A 185 5.95 12.04 -11.15
N LYS A 186 7.27 11.99 -10.92
CA LYS A 186 7.98 10.73 -10.65
C LYS A 186 7.62 10.08 -9.32
N SER A 187 7.12 10.88 -8.38
CA SER A 187 6.63 10.45 -7.08
C SER A 187 5.62 11.47 -6.56
N ARG A 188 4.87 11.10 -5.51
CA ARG A 188 4.01 12.05 -4.82
C ARG A 188 4.80 13.19 -4.15
N GLY A 189 6.00 12.91 -3.65
CA GLY A 189 6.90 13.93 -3.11
C GLY A 189 7.31 14.96 -4.16
N ALA A 190 7.47 14.57 -5.44
CA ALA A 190 7.73 15.53 -6.51
C ALA A 190 6.54 16.49 -6.73
N GLY A 191 5.29 15.99 -6.61
CA GLY A 191 4.08 16.82 -6.61
C GLY A 191 4.04 17.79 -5.43
N ARG A 192 4.38 17.33 -4.22
CA ARG A 192 4.53 18.19 -3.03
C ARG A 192 5.57 19.28 -3.23
N LEU A 193 6.73 18.95 -3.78
CA LEU A 193 7.77 19.95 -4.03
C LEU A 193 7.31 21.01 -5.05
N ALA A 194 6.46 20.65 -6.03
CA ALA A 194 5.84 21.63 -6.92
C ALA A 194 4.87 22.55 -6.16
N PHE A 195 4.13 22.01 -5.19
CA PHE A 195 3.34 22.82 -4.26
C PHE A 195 4.22 23.75 -3.42
N GLU A 196 5.28 23.25 -2.79
CA GLU A 196 6.20 24.05 -1.97
C GLU A 196 6.85 25.20 -2.77
N ARG A 197 7.08 25.02 -4.08
CA ARG A 197 7.60 26.05 -4.99
C ARG A 197 6.53 27.03 -5.51
N GLY A 198 5.25 26.81 -5.20
CA GLY A 198 4.13 27.64 -5.69
C GLY A 198 3.65 27.31 -7.11
N GLU A 199 4.21 26.29 -7.75
CA GLU A 199 3.81 25.83 -9.09
C GLU A 199 2.44 25.11 -9.04
N ALA A 200 2.21 24.33 -7.98
CA ALA A 200 0.91 23.74 -7.66
C ALA A 200 0.18 24.54 -6.57
N LYS A 201 -1.13 24.70 -6.74
CA LYS A 201 -1.98 25.46 -5.81
C LYS A 201 -2.82 24.59 -4.89
N ILE A 202 -2.99 23.33 -5.26
CA ILE A 202 -3.63 22.28 -4.47
C ILE A 202 -2.73 21.06 -4.50
N ASP A 203 -2.67 20.33 -3.40
CA ASP A 203 -1.97 19.05 -3.33
C ASP A 203 -2.66 18.11 -2.34
N PHE A 204 -2.28 16.84 -2.43
CA PHE A 204 -2.80 15.76 -1.59
C PHE A 204 -1.66 14.83 -1.18
N GLN A 205 -1.51 14.60 0.13
CA GLN A 205 -0.51 13.68 0.68
C GLN A 205 -1.17 12.59 1.54
N THR A 206 -0.66 11.36 1.46
CA THR A 206 -1.06 10.28 2.38
C THR A 206 -0.61 10.62 3.80
N SER A 207 -1.28 10.08 4.81
CA SER A 207 -1.06 10.47 6.21
C SER A 207 0.41 10.46 6.64
N SER A 208 1.18 9.44 6.27
CA SER A 208 2.62 9.39 6.58
C SER A 208 3.40 10.57 5.99
N ALA A 209 3.18 10.92 4.73
CA ALA A 209 3.85 12.03 4.06
C ALA A 209 3.32 13.40 4.53
N TYR A 210 2.04 13.48 4.89
CA TYR A 210 1.45 14.69 5.45
C TYR A 210 2.04 14.98 6.84
N LEU A 211 2.05 14.00 7.73
CA LEU A 211 2.64 14.11 9.08
C LEU A 211 4.13 14.48 9.02
N ASN A 212 4.90 13.86 8.12
CA ASN A 212 6.34 14.05 8.03
C ASN A 212 6.80 15.26 7.19
N SER A 213 5.93 15.88 6.40
CA SER A 213 6.39 16.91 5.45
C SER A 213 5.42 18.06 5.20
N VAL A 214 4.15 17.95 5.60
CA VAL A 214 3.14 18.99 5.36
C VAL A 214 2.69 19.65 6.66
N VAL A 215 2.69 18.94 7.78
CA VAL A 215 2.38 19.53 9.10
C VAL A 215 3.27 20.75 9.38
N ASP A 216 4.56 20.67 9.07
CA ASP A 216 5.46 21.83 9.20
C ASP A 216 5.09 22.98 8.26
N LEU A 217 4.60 22.70 7.05
CA LEU A 217 4.11 23.75 6.15
C LEU A 217 2.86 24.42 6.72
N VAL A 218 1.93 23.65 7.31
CA VAL A 218 0.73 24.18 7.95
C VAL A 218 1.09 25.04 9.16
N ASN A 219 1.99 24.55 10.03
CA ASN A 219 2.44 25.27 11.23
C ASN A 219 3.18 26.58 10.90
N ASN A 220 3.70 26.71 9.68
CA ASN A 220 4.40 27.91 9.20
C ASN A 220 3.56 28.72 8.18
N ASP A 221 2.24 28.54 8.17
CA ASP A 221 1.29 29.25 7.30
C ASP A 221 1.60 29.14 5.79
N LYS A 222 2.23 28.02 5.37
CA LYS A 222 2.58 27.72 3.96
C LYS A 222 1.63 26.71 3.31
N ALA A 223 0.68 26.13 4.05
CA ALA A 223 -0.35 25.25 3.53
C ALA A 223 -1.62 25.37 4.38
N VAL A 224 -2.79 25.29 3.73
CA VAL A 224 -4.10 25.31 4.39
C VAL A 224 -4.80 23.97 4.16
N PRO A 225 -4.97 23.14 5.20
CA PRO A 225 -5.72 21.89 5.10
C PRO A 225 -7.20 22.15 4.78
N LEU A 226 -7.74 21.38 3.83
CA LEU A 226 -9.16 21.42 3.49
C LEU A 226 -9.89 20.26 4.15
N PHE A 227 -9.59 19.04 3.74
CA PHE A 227 -10.29 17.86 4.22
C PHE A 227 -9.38 16.64 4.22
N SER A 228 -9.72 15.69 5.09
CA SER A 228 -9.19 14.34 5.04
C SER A 228 -10.01 13.48 4.08
N LEU A 229 -9.39 12.47 3.48
CA LEU A 229 -10.09 11.44 2.73
C LEU A 229 -10.88 10.48 3.63
N GLY A 230 -10.66 10.55 4.95
CA GLY A 230 -11.26 9.66 5.93
C GLY A 230 -10.66 8.25 5.89
N VAL A 231 -11.25 7.36 6.68
CA VAL A 231 -10.96 5.92 6.67
C VAL A 231 -12.25 5.11 6.64
N LEU A 232 -12.19 3.88 6.16
CA LEU A 232 -13.33 2.97 6.25
C LEU A 232 -13.41 2.37 7.65
N ASN A 233 -14.61 2.43 8.25
CA ASN A 233 -14.93 1.65 9.43
C ASN A 233 -15.29 0.20 9.06
N LYS A 234 -15.59 -0.64 10.06
CA LYS A 234 -15.92 -2.06 9.87
C LYS A 234 -17.18 -2.28 9.03
N GLU A 235 -18.07 -1.30 9.01
CA GLU A 235 -19.31 -1.31 8.23
C GLU A 235 -19.11 -0.82 6.79
N GLY A 236 -17.87 -0.52 6.38
CA GLY A 236 -17.53 -0.03 5.04
C GLY A 236 -17.95 1.41 4.78
N LYS A 237 -18.23 2.20 5.84
CA LYS A 237 -18.53 3.63 5.73
C LYS A 237 -17.28 4.47 5.94
N VAL A 238 -17.16 5.55 5.19
CA VAL A 238 -16.12 6.55 5.39
C VAL A 238 -16.44 7.34 6.66
N VAL A 239 -15.49 7.35 7.59
CA VAL A 239 -15.51 8.14 8.82
C VAL A 239 -14.30 9.07 8.85
N ARG A 240 -14.30 10.06 9.76
CA ARG A 240 -13.14 10.91 9.96
C ARG A 240 -11.89 10.09 10.25
N ASP A 241 -10.79 10.55 9.70
CA ASP A 241 -9.51 9.87 9.84
C ASP A 241 -9.02 10.03 11.29
N PRO A 242 -8.71 8.93 12.02
CA PRO A 242 -8.21 9.02 13.38
C PRO A 242 -6.85 9.73 13.49
N ALA A 243 -6.09 9.85 12.39
CA ALA A 243 -4.89 10.69 12.35
C ALA A 243 -5.22 12.19 12.35
N PHE A 244 -6.41 12.58 11.89
CA PHE A 244 -6.83 13.97 11.68
C PHE A 244 -8.28 14.18 12.14
N PRO A 245 -8.60 13.97 13.43
CA PRO A 245 -9.99 13.97 13.91
C PRO A 245 -10.70 15.32 13.72
N ASP A 246 -9.94 16.41 13.67
CA ASP A 246 -10.46 17.78 13.53
C ASP A 246 -10.73 18.17 12.07
N LEU A 247 -10.17 17.43 11.09
CA LEU A 247 -10.44 17.70 9.69
C LEU A 247 -11.74 17.03 9.25
N PRO A 248 -12.62 17.75 8.52
CA PRO A 248 -13.79 17.13 7.92
C PRO A 248 -13.35 16.14 6.82
N THR A 249 -14.20 15.16 6.56
CA THR A 249 -14.11 14.30 5.39
C THR A 249 -14.53 15.05 4.12
N PHE A 250 -14.17 14.53 2.95
CA PHE A 250 -14.73 14.97 1.67
C PHE A 250 -16.27 15.03 1.70
N GLN A 251 -16.94 14.02 2.26
CA GLN A 251 -18.40 13.94 2.33
C GLN A 251 -19.00 15.06 3.19
N GLU A 252 -18.35 15.40 4.31
CA GLU A 252 -18.78 16.51 5.16
C GLU A 252 -18.62 17.86 4.43
N VAL A 253 -17.51 18.08 3.74
CA VAL A 253 -17.31 19.31 2.93
C VAL A 253 -18.31 19.38 1.77
N TYR A 254 -18.59 18.25 1.10
CA TYR A 254 -19.60 18.18 0.05
C TYR A 254 -20.99 18.53 0.58
N PHE A 255 -21.35 18.00 1.75
CA PHE A 255 -22.63 18.30 2.41
C PHE A 255 -22.72 19.78 2.81
N GLU A 256 -21.65 20.36 3.37
CA GLU A 256 -21.61 21.78 3.72
C GLU A 256 -21.78 22.67 2.48
N LYS A 257 -21.16 22.31 1.36
CA LYS A 257 -21.25 23.08 0.11
C LYS A 257 -22.62 22.98 -0.57
N TYR A 258 -23.23 21.78 -0.61
CA TYR A 258 -24.40 21.51 -1.45
C TYR A 258 -25.68 21.19 -0.68
N GLY A 259 -25.64 21.07 0.65
CA GLY A 259 -26.78 20.72 1.50
C GLY A 259 -27.29 19.28 1.33
N LYS A 260 -26.52 18.40 0.68
CA LYS A 260 -26.89 17.00 0.40
C LYS A 260 -25.67 16.08 0.40
N GLN A 261 -25.88 14.80 0.68
CA GLN A 261 -24.81 13.80 0.60
C GLN A 261 -24.42 13.51 -0.87
N PRO A 262 -23.14 13.20 -1.14
CA PRO A 262 -22.71 12.80 -2.47
C PRO A 262 -23.38 11.47 -2.88
N SER A 263 -23.71 11.34 -4.15
CA SER A 263 -24.40 10.17 -4.72
C SER A 263 -24.14 10.05 -6.23
N GLY A 264 -24.59 8.95 -6.83
CA GLY A 264 -24.42 8.67 -8.27
C GLY A 264 -23.09 7.97 -8.59
N GLU A 265 -22.87 7.70 -9.88
CA GLU A 265 -21.75 6.88 -10.38
C GLU A 265 -20.38 7.47 -10.00
N ALA A 266 -20.24 8.80 -9.98
CA ALA A 266 -19.01 9.45 -9.53
C ALA A 266 -18.70 9.15 -8.05
N TYR A 267 -19.72 9.16 -7.19
CA TYR A 267 -19.54 8.81 -5.79
C TYR A 267 -19.28 7.31 -5.59
N GLU A 268 -19.91 6.45 -6.40
CA GLU A 268 -19.64 5.02 -6.40
C GLU A 268 -18.18 4.73 -6.79
N ALA A 269 -17.68 5.38 -7.85
CA ALA A 269 -16.28 5.30 -8.27
C ALA A 269 -15.34 5.83 -7.19
N TYR A 270 -15.61 7.02 -6.64
CA TYR A 270 -14.88 7.55 -5.50
C TYR A 270 -14.79 6.54 -4.37
N SER A 271 -15.92 5.99 -3.94
CA SER A 271 -16.01 5.07 -2.79
C SER A 271 -15.25 3.77 -3.06
N LYS A 272 -15.36 3.20 -4.27
CA LYS A 272 -14.65 1.97 -4.63
C LYS A 272 -13.15 2.17 -4.65
N PHE A 273 -12.66 3.23 -5.29
CA PHE A 273 -11.22 3.52 -5.34
C PHE A 273 -10.69 4.05 -4.02
N LEU A 274 -11.51 4.68 -3.18
CA LEU A 274 -11.13 5.00 -1.81
C LEU A 274 -10.95 3.71 -0.99
N ALA A 275 -11.91 2.78 -1.07
CA ALA A 275 -11.82 1.49 -0.39
C ALA A 275 -10.58 0.69 -0.81
N ALA A 276 -10.41 0.47 -2.11
CA ALA A 276 -9.25 -0.25 -2.64
C ALA A 276 -7.96 0.52 -2.42
N GLY A 277 -8.04 1.86 -2.41
CA GLY A 277 -6.89 2.74 -2.42
C GLY A 277 -6.35 3.15 -1.07
N PHE A 278 -7.18 3.12 -0.02
CA PHE A 278 -6.85 3.70 1.29
C PHE A 278 -7.03 2.70 2.42
N ALA A 279 -8.02 1.81 2.37
CA ALA A 279 -8.16 0.75 3.37
C ALA A 279 -7.09 -0.36 3.21
N PHE A 280 -6.65 -0.62 1.97
CA PHE A 280 -5.62 -1.63 1.65
C PHE A 280 -4.43 -0.99 0.92
N GLN A 281 -3.95 0.12 1.46
CA GLN A 281 -3.10 1.02 0.69
C GLN A 281 -1.65 0.60 0.57
N LYS A 282 -1.03 0.06 1.63
CA LYS A 282 0.34 -0.49 1.57
C LYS A 282 0.27 -1.98 1.77
N VAL A 283 0.86 -2.77 0.90
CA VAL A 283 0.84 -4.23 1.04
C VAL A 283 2.25 -4.77 0.90
N ILE A 284 2.66 -5.65 1.82
CA ILE A 284 3.86 -6.47 1.66
C ILE A 284 3.45 -7.77 1.01
N PHE A 285 4.04 -8.08 -0.14
CA PHE A 285 3.87 -9.33 -0.86
C PHE A 285 5.15 -10.16 -0.83
N ILE A 286 4.98 -11.47 -0.84
CA ILE A 286 6.02 -12.47 -1.05
C ILE A 286 5.59 -13.42 -2.20
N PRO A 287 6.49 -14.00 -2.99
CA PRO A 287 6.14 -15.02 -3.97
C PRO A 287 5.36 -16.19 -3.36
N ALA A 288 4.27 -16.59 -4.01
CA ALA A 288 3.34 -17.59 -3.46
C ALA A 288 3.91 -19.01 -3.42
N ASP A 289 4.93 -19.27 -4.24
CA ASP A 289 5.73 -20.49 -4.30
C ASP A 289 6.84 -20.54 -3.24
N THR A 290 6.95 -19.51 -2.38
CA THR A 290 7.90 -19.53 -1.27
C THR A 290 7.67 -20.73 -0.35
N PRO A 291 8.73 -21.40 0.16
CA PRO A 291 8.59 -22.49 1.13
C PRO A 291 7.64 -22.11 2.27
N SER A 292 6.71 -23.01 2.60
CA SER A 292 5.61 -22.73 3.52
C SER A 292 6.07 -22.40 4.93
N ASP A 293 7.19 -22.98 5.36
CA ASP A 293 7.87 -22.70 6.62
C ASP A 293 8.45 -21.28 6.66
N VAL A 294 9.07 -20.82 5.56
CA VAL A 294 9.52 -19.43 5.43
C VAL A 294 8.33 -18.46 5.47
N ILE A 295 7.25 -18.75 4.74
CA ILE A 295 6.01 -17.93 4.80
C ILE A 295 5.47 -17.89 6.24
N ALA A 296 5.46 -19.03 6.93
CA ALA A 296 5.02 -19.10 8.33
C ALA A 296 5.91 -18.26 9.25
N ALA A 297 7.22 -18.28 9.07
CA ALA A 297 8.16 -17.45 9.81
C ALA A 297 7.93 -15.95 9.56
N TYR A 298 7.71 -15.53 8.31
CA TYR A 298 7.34 -14.15 7.98
C TYR A 298 6.04 -13.72 8.66
N ARG A 299 4.99 -14.54 8.57
CA ARG A 299 3.70 -14.26 9.21
C ARG A 299 3.82 -14.15 10.73
N LYS A 300 4.57 -15.06 11.36
CA LYS A 300 4.83 -15.05 12.80
C LYS A 300 5.54 -13.75 13.22
N GLY A 301 6.60 -13.37 12.52
CA GLY A 301 7.34 -12.14 12.82
C GLY A 301 6.54 -10.86 12.58
N ILE A 302 5.76 -10.80 11.50
CA ILE A 302 4.85 -9.68 11.24
C ILE A 302 3.77 -9.61 12.32
N ASN A 303 3.19 -10.73 12.74
CA ASN A 303 2.20 -10.74 13.81
C ASN A 303 2.79 -10.29 15.16
N ALA A 304 4.01 -10.71 15.48
CA ALA A 304 4.74 -10.24 16.65
C ALA A 304 4.98 -8.72 16.58
N MET A 305 5.44 -8.22 15.42
CA MET A 305 5.62 -6.79 15.16
C MET A 305 4.34 -5.99 15.39
N LEU A 306 3.21 -6.43 14.82
CA LEU A 306 1.93 -5.73 14.94
C LEU A 306 1.38 -5.71 16.38
N LYS A 307 1.86 -6.60 17.25
CA LYS A 307 1.54 -6.66 18.68
C LYS A 307 2.58 -5.97 19.57
N ASP A 308 3.72 -5.54 19.03
CA ASP A 308 4.78 -4.87 19.78
C ASP A 308 4.31 -3.48 20.23
N PRO A 309 4.23 -3.18 21.54
CA PRO A 309 3.81 -1.88 22.04
C PRO A 309 4.66 -0.71 21.51
N THR A 310 5.95 -0.94 21.28
CA THR A 310 6.84 0.07 20.68
C THR A 310 6.42 0.36 19.25
N PHE A 311 6.17 -0.69 18.45
CA PHE A 311 5.68 -0.53 17.08
C PHE A 311 4.36 0.23 17.04
N ILE A 312 3.39 -0.16 17.87
CA ILE A 312 2.05 0.48 17.92
C ILE A 312 2.16 1.97 18.25
N LYS A 313 2.99 2.32 19.24
CA LYS A 313 3.21 3.71 19.66
C LYS A 313 3.87 4.52 18.54
N GLU A 314 4.93 3.98 17.94
CA GLU A 314 5.69 4.69 16.90
C GLU A 314 4.90 4.78 15.59
N SER A 315 4.11 3.75 15.24
CA SER A 315 3.29 3.74 14.03
C SER A 315 2.24 4.83 14.06
N ALA A 316 1.61 5.05 15.23
CA ALA A 316 0.63 6.11 15.41
C ALA A 316 1.19 7.50 15.06
N VAL A 317 2.47 7.73 15.34
CA VAL A 317 3.16 8.99 15.04
C VAL A 317 3.66 9.05 13.60
N GLN A 318 4.28 7.97 13.11
CA GLN A 318 5.02 7.97 11.84
C GLN A 318 4.14 7.74 10.61
N VAL A 319 3.16 6.85 10.74
CA VAL A 319 2.32 6.40 9.61
C VAL A 319 0.83 6.54 9.87
N GLY A 320 0.44 6.91 11.08
CA GLY A 320 -0.93 7.13 11.53
C GLY A 320 -1.47 5.99 12.41
N PRO A 321 -2.50 6.24 13.23
CA PRO A 321 -3.07 5.29 14.18
C PRO A 321 -4.02 4.30 13.47
N TYR A 322 -3.52 3.59 12.46
CA TYR A 322 -4.28 2.63 11.67
C TYR A 322 -4.10 1.21 12.14
N VAL A 323 -5.18 0.44 12.09
CA VAL A 323 -5.15 -1.00 12.36
C VAL A 323 -4.72 -1.72 11.08
N ASN A 324 -3.57 -2.41 11.14
CA ASN A 324 -3.08 -3.22 10.04
C ASN A 324 -3.88 -4.52 9.92
N VAL A 325 -3.95 -5.05 8.70
CA VAL A 325 -4.55 -6.36 8.40
C VAL A 325 -3.43 -7.32 8.01
N GLU A 326 -3.48 -8.58 8.41
CA GLU A 326 -2.42 -9.57 8.18
C GLU A 326 -2.94 -10.89 7.59
N GLY A 327 -2.04 -11.63 6.95
CA GLY A 327 -2.30 -13.02 6.56
C GLY A 327 -3.54 -13.22 5.66
N ILE A 328 -4.41 -14.14 6.07
CA ILE A 328 -5.60 -14.56 5.29
C ILE A 328 -6.58 -13.40 5.13
N ASP A 329 -6.80 -12.61 6.19
CA ASP A 329 -7.70 -11.46 6.14
C ASP A 329 -7.20 -10.42 5.14
N ALA A 330 -5.88 -10.21 5.08
CA ALA A 330 -5.28 -9.32 4.09
C ALA A 330 -5.52 -9.84 2.65
N ALA A 331 -5.41 -11.16 2.44
CA ALA A 331 -5.67 -11.77 1.13
C ALA A 331 -7.13 -11.66 0.71
N GLN A 332 -8.08 -11.97 1.59
CA GLN A 332 -9.51 -11.89 1.31
C GLN A 332 -9.93 -10.45 1.00
N HIS A 333 -9.52 -9.51 1.84
CA HIS A 333 -9.84 -8.11 1.64
C HIS A 333 -9.23 -7.53 0.37
N LEU A 334 -7.98 -7.87 0.07
CA LEU A 334 -7.32 -7.44 -1.17
C LEU A 334 -8.04 -8.00 -2.41
N SER A 335 -8.43 -9.28 -2.40
CA SER A 335 -9.19 -9.87 -3.50
C SER A 335 -10.49 -9.11 -3.76
N ASN A 336 -11.24 -8.76 -2.71
CA ASN A 336 -12.47 -7.97 -2.82
C ASN A 336 -12.19 -6.53 -3.31
N ALA A 337 -11.08 -5.94 -2.87
CA ALA A 337 -10.66 -4.61 -3.29
C ALA A 337 -10.32 -4.55 -4.80
N LEU A 338 -9.66 -5.59 -5.32
CA LEU A 338 -9.24 -5.68 -6.72
C LEU A 338 -10.39 -5.92 -7.72
N ASN A 339 -11.53 -6.42 -7.26
CA ASN A 339 -12.68 -6.65 -8.14
C ASN A 339 -13.40 -5.33 -8.48
N ILE A 340 -13.56 -5.01 -9.77
CA ILE A 340 -14.34 -3.86 -10.26
C ILE A 340 -15.49 -4.35 -11.14
N SER A 341 -16.70 -3.81 -10.95
CA SER A 341 -17.84 -4.19 -11.78
C SER A 341 -17.64 -3.69 -13.23
N PRO A 342 -18.17 -4.40 -14.25
CA PRO A 342 -18.03 -3.96 -15.64
C PRO A 342 -18.60 -2.56 -15.91
N ASP A 343 -19.69 -2.18 -15.24
CA ASP A 343 -20.33 -0.88 -15.43
C ASP A 343 -19.52 0.24 -14.78
N LEU A 344 -19.00 0.02 -13.57
CA LEU A 344 -18.11 0.98 -12.93
C LEU A 344 -16.81 1.15 -13.73
N TYR A 345 -16.27 0.05 -14.28
CA TYR A 345 -15.12 0.11 -15.18
C TYR A 345 -15.39 0.99 -16.41
N LYS A 346 -16.52 0.78 -17.10
CA LYS A 346 -16.91 1.59 -18.28
C LYS A 346 -17.05 3.05 -17.92
N TRP A 347 -17.68 3.36 -16.77
CA TRP A 347 -17.83 4.72 -16.30
C TRP A 347 -16.47 5.39 -16.08
N VAL A 348 -15.56 4.72 -15.37
CA VAL A 348 -14.20 5.25 -15.11
C VAL A 348 -13.44 5.45 -16.41
N ALA A 349 -13.52 4.50 -17.35
CA ALA A 349 -12.88 4.61 -18.66
C ALA A 349 -13.38 5.83 -19.45
N GLN A 350 -14.70 6.04 -19.48
CA GLN A 350 -15.31 7.18 -20.15
C GLN A 350 -14.97 8.50 -19.46
N TRP A 351 -14.98 8.53 -18.12
CA TRP A 351 -14.59 9.69 -17.33
C TRP A 351 -13.15 10.09 -17.60
N LEU A 352 -12.21 9.13 -17.56
CA LEU A 352 -10.79 9.34 -17.88
C LEU A 352 -10.58 9.90 -19.29
N LYS A 353 -11.30 9.36 -20.29
CA LYS A 353 -11.25 9.84 -21.67
C LYS A 353 -11.77 11.27 -21.78
N THR A 354 -12.87 11.57 -21.10
CA THR A 354 -13.55 12.88 -21.20
C THR A 354 -12.75 13.97 -20.48
N LYS A 355 -12.19 13.67 -19.29
CA LYS A 355 -11.51 14.66 -18.46
C LYS A 355 -10.05 14.88 -18.83
N PHE A 356 -9.37 13.83 -19.28
CA PHE A 356 -7.92 13.84 -19.43
C PHE A 356 -7.43 13.32 -20.78
N ASP A 357 -8.34 13.05 -21.73
CA ASP A 357 -8.04 12.39 -22.99
C ASP A 357 -7.29 11.04 -22.81
N TYR A 358 -7.49 10.40 -21.66
CA TYR A 358 -6.78 9.17 -21.29
C TYR A 358 -7.59 7.92 -21.67
N THR A 359 -6.94 6.96 -22.33
CA THR A 359 -7.55 5.66 -22.70
C THR A 359 -6.85 4.53 -21.95
N LEU A 360 -7.64 3.65 -21.33
CA LEU A 360 -7.17 2.48 -20.58
C LEU A 360 -6.49 1.42 -21.47
#